data_AF-A0A4R4WEG2-F1
#
_entry.id   AF-A0A4R4WEG2-F1
#
_cell.length_a   1.000
_cell.length_b   1.000
_cell.length_c   1.000
_cell.angle_alpha   90.00
_cell.angle_beta   90.00
_cell.angle_gamma   90.00
#
_symmetry.space_group_name_H-M   'P 1'
#
loop_
_entity.id
_entity.type
_entity.pdbx_description
1 polymer ?
#
loop_
_entity_poly.entity_id
_entity_poly.type
_entity_poly.pdbx_seq_one_letter_code
_entity_poly.pdbx_strand_id
1 'polypeptide(L)' 'MWARHEVEIRSRQRKRINHPQVGVIDAVCQVMPVPDRIDLRFVLYTTEPGSPSHRALRELRE' A
#
# COMPACT_ATOMS: atom_id res chain seq x y z
N MET A 1 9.93 -17.37 -8.36
CA MET A 1 8.84 -17.20 -7.38
C MET A 1 7.59 -17.98 -7.81
N TRP A 2 7.17 -17.89 -9.08
CA TRP A 2 6.01 -18.66 -9.60
C TRP A 2 6.10 -20.18 -9.39
N ALA A 3 7.24 -20.81 -9.72
CA ALA A 3 7.43 -22.25 -9.51
C ALA A 3 7.27 -22.70 -8.04
N ARG A 4 7.49 -21.80 -7.08
CA ARG A 4 7.40 -22.09 -5.64
C ARG A 4 5.98 -21.99 -5.07
N HIS A 5 4.99 -21.51 -5.85
CA HIS A 5 3.58 -21.43 -5.45
C HIS A 5 3.32 -20.77 -4.09
N GLU A 6 4.14 -19.79 -3.72
CA GLU A 6 3.97 -19.01 -2.49
C GLU A 6 2.82 -17.99 -2.67
N VAL A 7 1.58 -18.47 -2.72
CA VAL A 7 0.35 -17.67 -2.89
C VAL A 7 -0.35 -17.52 -1.55
N GLU A 8 -0.59 -16.28 -1.13
CA GLU A 8 -1.22 -15.95 0.15
C GLU A 8 -2.19 -14.79 0.00
N ILE A 9 -3.31 -14.84 0.72
CA ILE A 9 -4.26 -13.72 0.81
C ILE A 9 -3.75 -12.72 1.84
N ARG A 10 -3.32 -11.55 1.36
CA ARG A 10 -2.77 -10.48 2.22
C ARG A 10 -3.73 -9.31 2.30
N SER A 11 -4.58 -9.30 3.33
CA SER A 11 -5.58 -8.25 3.56
C SER A 11 -4.97 -6.96 4.12
N ARG A 12 -3.92 -7.05 4.94
CA ARG A 12 -3.17 -5.90 5.48
C ARG A 12 -1.69 -6.21 5.51
N GLN A 13 -0.87 -5.29 5.01
CA GLN A 13 0.59 -5.42 4.94
C GLN A 13 1.26 -4.07 5.18
N ARG A 14 2.45 -4.06 5.77
CA ARG A 14 3.35 -2.90 5.69
C ARG A 14 4.18 -3.01 4.42
N LYS A 15 4.23 -1.94 3.64
CA LYS A 15 5.06 -1.83 2.43
C LYS A 15 6.05 -0.70 2.60
N ARG A 16 7.28 -0.98 2.17
CA ARG A 16 8.30 0.04 1.98
C ARG A 16 8.43 0.31 0.49
N ILE A 17 8.11 1.53 0.09
CA ILE A 17 8.08 1.95 -1.31
C ILE A 17 9.25 2.89 -1.52
N ASN A 18 10.10 2.59 -2.51
CA ASN A 18 11.17 3.49 -2.91
C ASN A 18 10.62 4.43 -4.00
N HIS A 19 10.18 5.63 -3.60
CA HIS A 19 9.64 6.63 -4.51
C HIS A 19 10.77 7.51 -5.08
N PRO A 20 10.83 7.74 -6.41
CA PRO A 20 11.96 8.45 -7.02
C PRO A 20 12.12 9.89 -6.55
N GLN A 21 11.03 10.58 -6.20
CA GLN A 21 11.05 12.00 -5.82
C GLN A 21 11.22 12.24 -4.31
N VAL A 22 10.64 11.40 -3.47
CA VAL A 22 10.56 11.64 -2.00
C VAL A 22 11.26 10.55 -1.19
N GLY A 23 11.95 9.62 -1.86
CA GLY A 23 12.67 8.53 -1.22
C GLY A 23 11.74 7.47 -0.64
N VAL A 24 12.12 6.92 0.51
CA VAL A 24 11.44 5.78 1.12
C VAL A 24 10.13 6.22 1.78
N ILE A 25 9.04 5.54 1.44
CA ILE A 25 7.73 5.69 2.07
C ILE A 25 7.37 4.36 2.75
N ASP A 26 7.27 4.37 4.07
CA ASP A 26 6.66 3.28 4.83
C ASP A 26 5.14 3.50 4.89
N ALA A 27 4.37 2.58 4.31
CA ALA A 27 2.91 2.66 4.21
C ALA A 27 2.24 1.36 4.65
N VAL A 28 1.04 1.48 5.25
CA VAL A 28 0.12 0.38 5.48
C VAL A 28 -0.74 0.21 4.22
N CYS A 29 -0.63 -0.94 3.59
CA CYS A 29 -1.46 -1.38 2.49
C CYS A 29 -2.63 -2.21 3.04
N GLN A 30 -3.85 -1.81 2.73
CA GLN A 30 -5.07 -2.58 3.02
C GLN A 30 -5.78 -2.92 1.72
N VAL A 31 -6.15 -4.19 1.55
CA VAL A 31 -6.91 -4.68 0.41
C VAL A 31 -8.26 -5.16 0.92
N MET A 32 -9.33 -4.52 0.44
CA MET A 32 -10.70 -4.79 0.88
C MET A 32 -11.56 -5.23 -0.32
N PRO A 33 -12.37 -6.29 -0.20
CA PRO A 33 -13.35 -6.64 -1.22
C PRO A 33 -14.41 -5.56 -1.34
N VAL A 34 -14.91 -5.35 -2.55
CA VAL A 34 -16.09 -4.52 -2.78
C VAL A 34 -17.33 -5.43 -2.62
N PRO A 35 -18.30 -5.07 -1.77
CA PRO A 35 -19.54 -5.84 -1.65
C PRO A 35 -20.20 -6.03 -3.02
N ASP A 36 -20.74 -7.23 -3.26
CA ASP A 36 -21.46 -7.61 -4.49
C ASP A 36 -20.64 -7.52 -5.80
N ARG A 37 -19.31 -7.33 -5.71
CA ARG A 37 -18.39 -7.22 -6.85
C ARG A 37 -17.14 -8.05 -6.63
N ILE A 38 -17.16 -9.31 -7.08
CA ILE A 38 -16.04 -10.25 -6.91
C ILE A 38 -14.77 -9.83 -7.65
N ASP A 39 -14.93 -9.08 -8.74
CA ASP A 39 -13.90 -8.58 -9.64
C ASP A 39 -13.20 -7.30 -9.14
N LEU A 40 -13.75 -6.64 -8.11
CA LEU A 40 -13.24 -5.38 -7.61
C LEU A 40 -12.63 -5.51 -6.20
N ARG A 41 -11.62 -4.69 -5.95
CA ARG A 41 -10.94 -4.54 -4.66
C ARG A 41 -10.60 -3.07 -4.45
N PHE A 42 -10.82 -2.57 -3.23
CA PHE A 42 -10.23 -1.31 -2.79
C PHE A 42 -8.83 -1.58 -2.24
N VAL A 43 -7.84 -0.86 -2.76
CA VAL A 43 -6.46 -0.90 -2.26
C VAL A 43 -6.15 0.47 -1.67
N LEU A 44 -6.04 0.53 -0.36
CA LEU A 44 -5.74 1.76 0.37
C LEU A 44 -4.29 1.72 0.88
N TYR A 45 -3.55 2.79 0.59
CA TYR A 45 -2.25 3.04 1.18
C TYR A 45 -2.37 4.20 2.17
N THR A 46 -2.05 3.94 3.44
CA THR A 46 -1.99 4.96 4.48
C THR A 46 -0.61 5.02 5.11
N THR A 47 -0.29 6.15 5.72
CA THR A 47 0.94 6.35 6.48
C THR A 47 0.58 6.83 7.88
N GLU A 48 1.38 6.50 8.88
CA GLU A 48 1.21 7.02 10.23
C GLU A 48 1.17 8.57 10.21
N PRO A 49 0.12 9.21 10.76
CA PRO A 49 0.03 10.66 10.84
C PRO A 49 1.25 11.27 11.52
N GLY A 50 1.75 12.38 10.98
CA GLY A 50 2.95 13.08 11.47
C GLY A 50 4.29 12.44 11.11
N SER A 51 4.30 11.21 10.56
CA SER A 51 5.53 10.54 10.13
C SER A 51 6.21 11.24 8.93
N PRO A 52 7.49 10.97 8.66
CA PRO A 52 8.15 11.40 7.43
C PRO A 52 7.41 10.92 6.18
N SER A 53 6.97 9.65 6.15
CA SER A 53 6.17 9.08 5.06
C SER A 53 4.86 9.86 4.82
N HIS A 54 4.21 10.34 5.88
CA HIS A 54 3.01 11.16 5.77
C HIS A 54 3.27 12.53 5.14
N ARG A 55 4.41 13.15 5.43
CA ARG A 55 4.83 14.40 4.77
C ARG A 55 5.16 14.16 3.29
N ALA A 56 5.94 13.12 3.01
CA ALA A 56 6.30 12.71 1.65
C ALA A 56 5.06 12.46 0.77
N LEU A 57 4.03 11.76 1.29
CA LEU A 57 2.77 11.59 0.56
C LEU A 57 2.03 12.90 0.30
N ARG A 58 2.10 13.86 1.23
CA ARG A 58 1.47 15.17 1.03
C ARG A 58 2.18 16.01 -0.03
N GLU A 59 3.50 15.91 -0.12
CA GLU A 59 4.32 16.57 -1.15
C GLU A 59 4.01 16.05 -2.55
N LEU A 60 3.72 14.75 -2.71
CA LEU A 60 3.35 14.16 -4.01
C LEU A 60 1.95 14.55 -4.54
N ARG A 61 1.12 15.22 -3.74
CA ARG A 61 -0.22 15.66 -4.15
C ARG A 61 -0.19 17.02 -4.86
N GLU A 62 0.87 17.79 -4.67
CA GLU A 62 1.05 19.13 -5.27
C GLU A 62 1.73 19.02 -6.64
#